data_AF-A0A0F9CLZ7-F1
#
_entry.id   AF-A0A0F9CLZ7-F1
#
_cell.length_a   1.000
_cell.length_b   1.000
_cell.length_c   1.000
_cell.angle_alpha   90.00
_cell.angle_beta   90.00
_cell.angle_gamma   90.00
#
_symmetry.space_group_name_H-M   'P 1'
#
loop_
_entity.id
_entity.type
_entity.pdbx_description
1 polymer ?
#
loop_
_entity_poly.entity_id
_entity_poly.type
_entity_poly.pdbx_seq_one_letter_code
_entity_poly.pdbx_strand_id
1 'polypeptide(L)'
;MEIKELSAQMAEAIAKNDVEAMEKIAGEITKGKKDRHAEESKAQQAKAEKLAGVRETEATEVHKLVRAIPGLDDRLRKVEAWGFSYKVDKANPDEPDITYKSVSLTIAKVRKAGGGGNGGGAGKTKDEYGMSLAEVYEKFKTPEDKASLVKAVKDDEAATAKLGKTTNSNQWRVKNEVKKRAIKDGLLKPQK
;
A
#
# COMPACT_ATOMS: atom_id res chain seq x y z
N MET A 1 -6.35 -31.09 9.94
CA MET A 1 -6.97 -30.42 11.10
C MET A 1 -7.03 -28.94 10.79
N GLU A 2 -8.21 -28.35 10.77
CA GLU A 2 -8.35 -26.93 10.41
C GLU A 2 -7.84 -26.04 11.55
N ILE A 3 -7.30 -24.86 11.22
CA ILE A 3 -6.82 -23.88 12.23
C ILE A 3 -7.90 -23.55 13.28
N LYS A 4 -9.19 -23.63 12.90
CA LYS A 4 -10.33 -23.46 13.81
C LYS A 4 -10.43 -24.56 14.86
N GLU A 5 -10.19 -25.81 14.48
CA GLU A 5 -10.21 -26.97 15.38
C GLU A 5 -9.04 -26.90 16.37
N LEU A 6 -7.85 -26.53 15.89
CA LEU A 6 -6.67 -26.32 16.74
C LEU A 6 -6.85 -25.14 17.71
N SER A 7 -7.54 -24.08 17.30
CA SER A 7 -7.83 -22.93 18.17
C SER A 7 -8.83 -23.30 19.28
N ALA A 8 -9.79 -24.18 19.00
CA ALA A 8 -10.73 -24.70 20.00
C ALA A 8 -10.02 -25.62 21.00
N GLN A 9 -9.14 -26.51 20.53
CA GLN A 9 -8.31 -27.35 21.40
C GLN A 9 -7.35 -26.54 22.27
N MET A 10 -6.81 -25.43 21.75
CA MET A 10 -5.98 -24.51 22.54
C MET A 10 -6.77 -23.84 23.66
N ALA A 11 -8.02 -23.43 23.39
CA ALA A 11 -8.90 -22.86 24.42
C ALA A 11 -9.25 -23.89 25.52
N GLU A 12 -9.44 -25.16 25.16
CA GLU A 12 -9.65 -26.25 26.13
C GLU A 12 -8.38 -26.55 26.95
N ALA A 13 -7.20 -26.52 26.33
CA ALA A 13 -5.92 -26.70 27.03
C ALA A 13 -5.64 -25.55 28.01
N ILE A 14 -5.99 -24.30 27.64
CA ILE A 14 -5.95 -23.13 28.53
C ILE A 14 -6.91 -23.31 29.71
N ALA A 15 -8.14 -23.78 29.46
CA ALA A 15 -9.13 -24.01 30.52
C ALA A 15 -8.70 -25.12 31.51
N LYS A 16 -7.91 -26.09 31.05
CA LYS A 16 -7.34 -27.17 31.87
C LYS A 16 -5.96 -26.86 32.47
N ASN A 17 -5.40 -25.69 32.15
CA ASN A 17 -4.06 -25.26 32.54
C ASN A 17 -2.94 -26.28 32.15
N ASP A 18 -3.14 -26.96 31.02
CA ASP A 18 -2.25 -28.00 30.51
C ASP A 18 -1.19 -27.39 29.59
N VAL A 19 -0.04 -27.07 30.17
CA VAL A 19 1.05 -26.33 29.52
C VAL A 19 1.68 -27.12 28.36
N GLU A 20 1.83 -28.43 28.50
CA GLU A 20 2.41 -29.28 27.44
C GLU A 20 1.46 -29.37 26.24
N ALA A 21 0.15 -29.49 26.47
CA ALA A 21 -0.84 -29.46 25.40
C ALA A 21 -0.88 -28.09 24.71
N MET A 22 -0.78 -26.99 25.46
CA MET A 22 -0.74 -25.63 24.91
C MET A 22 0.46 -25.42 23.97
N GLU A 23 1.66 -25.82 24.38
CA GLU A 23 2.87 -25.68 23.55
C GLU A 23 2.80 -26.51 22.27
N LYS A 24 2.32 -27.75 22.36
CA LYS A 24 2.15 -28.64 21.21
C LYS A 24 1.15 -28.08 20.19
N ILE A 25 -0.01 -27.61 20.67
CA ILE A 25 -1.06 -27.04 19.81
C ILE A 25 -0.59 -25.71 19.20
N ALA A 26 0.14 -24.87 19.95
CA ALA A 26 0.73 -23.64 19.42
C ALA A 26 1.72 -23.91 18.28
N GLY A 27 2.53 -24.96 18.40
CA GLY A 27 3.42 -25.43 17.33
C GLY A 27 2.67 -25.86 16.07
N GLU A 28 1.58 -26.61 16.23
CA GLU A 28 0.72 -27.07 15.13
C GLU A 28 -0.03 -25.91 14.44
N ILE A 29 -0.52 -24.93 15.21
CA ILE A 29 -1.13 -23.70 14.66
C ILE A 29 -0.12 -22.90 13.85
N THR A 30 1.10 -22.75 14.38
CA THR A 30 2.17 -22.00 13.70
C THR A 30 2.56 -22.68 12.40
N LYS A 31 2.66 -24.02 12.39
CA LYS A 31 2.91 -24.81 11.18
C LYS A 31 1.77 -24.65 10.17
N GLY A 32 0.52 -24.81 10.59
CA GLY A 32 -0.65 -24.66 9.71
C GLY A 32 -0.79 -23.25 9.11
N LYS A 33 -0.44 -22.20 9.87
CA LYS A 33 -0.37 -20.82 9.34
C LYS A 33 0.72 -20.65 8.30
N LYS A 34 1.91 -21.23 8.54
CA LYS A 34 3.03 -21.19 7.60
C LYS A 34 2.70 -21.89 6.29
N ASP A 35 2.07 -23.06 6.37
CA ASP A 35 1.67 -23.84 5.19
C ASP A 35 0.60 -23.10 4.37
N ARG A 36 -0.39 -22.49 5.04
CA ARG A 36 -1.40 -21.64 4.38
C ARG A 36 -0.80 -20.41 3.72
N HIS A 37 0.15 -19.73 4.37
CA HIS A 37 0.86 -18.61 3.77
C HIS A 37 1.71 -19.02 2.56
N ALA A 38 2.33 -20.20 2.59
CA ALA A 38 3.08 -20.72 1.46
C ALA A 38 2.15 -21.03 0.26
N GLU A 39 0.95 -21.56 0.51
CA GLU A 39 -0.05 -21.83 -0.51
C GLU A 39 -0.64 -20.54 -1.10
N GLU A 40 -0.99 -19.56 -0.26
CA GLU A 40 -1.45 -18.24 -0.70
C GLU A 40 -0.36 -17.49 -1.49
N SER A 41 0.91 -17.62 -1.09
CA SER A 41 2.05 -17.07 -1.82
C SER A 41 2.21 -17.69 -3.20
N LYS A 42 2.12 -19.04 -3.32
CA LYS A 42 2.13 -19.72 -4.62
C LYS A 42 0.96 -19.30 -5.51
N ALA A 43 -0.24 -19.14 -4.94
CA ALA A 43 -1.41 -18.68 -5.68
C ALA A 43 -1.26 -17.22 -6.16
N GLN A 44 -0.63 -16.35 -5.35
CA GLN A 44 -0.29 -14.98 -5.74
C GLN A 44 0.79 -14.94 -6.81
N GLN A 45 1.80 -15.81 -6.72
CA GLN A 45 2.86 -15.93 -7.72
C GLN A 45 2.30 -16.41 -9.08
N ALA A 46 1.45 -17.44 -9.09
CA ALA A 46 0.78 -17.89 -10.30
C ALA A 46 -0.14 -16.82 -10.92
N LYS A 47 -0.81 -15.99 -10.09
CA LYS A 47 -1.58 -14.84 -10.57
C LYS A 47 -0.67 -13.74 -11.14
N ALA A 48 0.49 -13.48 -10.51
CA ALA A 48 1.47 -12.52 -10.99
C ALA A 48 2.09 -12.95 -12.34
N GLU A 49 2.40 -14.23 -12.51
CA GLU A 49 2.91 -14.80 -13.76
C GLU A 49 1.88 -14.72 -14.90
N LYS A 50 0.61 -15.04 -14.62
CA LYS A 50 -0.48 -14.84 -15.61
C LYS A 50 -0.63 -13.38 -16.02
N LEU A 51 -0.55 -12.45 -15.06
CA LEU A 51 -0.61 -11.02 -15.35
C LEU A 51 0.63 -10.52 -16.10
N ALA A 52 1.80 -11.14 -15.90
CA ALA A 52 3.02 -10.83 -16.66
C ALA A 52 2.87 -11.19 -18.14
N GLY A 53 2.33 -12.37 -18.46
CA GLY A 53 2.07 -12.76 -19.86
C GLY A 53 1.06 -11.84 -20.56
N VAL A 54 0.01 -11.39 -19.86
CA VAL A 54 -0.95 -10.40 -20.40
C VAL A 54 -0.26 -9.06 -20.66
N ARG A 55 0.61 -8.61 -19.75
CA ARG A 55 1.37 -7.35 -19.94
C ARG A 55 2.28 -7.38 -21.16
N GLU A 56 2.93 -8.51 -21.41
CA GLU A 56 3.82 -8.70 -22.58
C GLU A 56 3.04 -8.66 -23.90
N THR A 57 1.88 -9.32 -23.96
CA THR A 57 0.99 -9.28 -25.14
C THR A 57 0.50 -7.86 -25.41
N GLU A 58 -0.01 -7.16 -24.40
CA GLU A 58 -0.52 -5.79 -24.53
C GLU A 58 0.60 -4.81 -24.91
N ALA A 59 1.79 -4.95 -24.31
CA ALA A 59 2.96 -4.14 -24.67
C ALA A 59 3.34 -4.30 -26.15
N THR A 60 3.31 -5.54 -26.65
CA THR A 60 3.58 -5.85 -28.06
C THR A 60 2.57 -5.19 -28.99
N GLU A 61 1.28 -5.24 -28.66
CA GLU A 61 0.22 -4.60 -29.45
C GLU A 61 0.36 -3.07 -29.47
N VAL A 62 0.65 -2.44 -28.34
CA VAL A 62 0.90 -0.99 -28.28
C VAL A 62 2.10 -0.61 -29.16
N HIS A 63 3.19 -1.38 -29.15
CA HIS A 63 4.34 -1.08 -30.01
C HIS A 63 4.03 -1.24 -31.49
N LYS A 64 3.27 -2.27 -31.89
CA LYS A 64 2.80 -2.45 -33.28
C LYS A 64 2.03 -1.22 -33.76
N LEU A 65 1.09 -0.72 -32.94
CA LEU A 65 0.32 0.48 -33.25
C LEU A 65 1.20 1.74 -33.37
N VAL A 66 2.21 1.88 -32.51
CA VAL A 66 3.18 2.99 -32.58
C VAL A 66 4.01 2.92 -33.87
N ARG A 67 4.48 1.73 -34.28
CA ARG A 67 5.24 1.56 -35.53
C ARG A 67 4.39 1.73 -36.80
N ALA A 68 3.09 1.43 -36.71
CA ALA A 68 2.17 1.59 -37.84
C ALA A 68 2.00 3.05 -38.28
N ILE A 69 2.32 4.01 -37.40
CA ILE A 69 2.31 5.44 -37.71
C ILE A 69 3.75 5.88 -38.07
N PRO A 70 4.01 6.28 -39.33
CA PRO A 70 5.35 6.66 -39.78
C PRO A 70 5.99 7.72 -38.88
N GLY A 71 7.21 7.44 -38.42
CA GLY A 71 8.00 8.34 -37.59
C GLY A 71 7.43 8.64 -36.20
N LEU A 72 6.40 7.92 -35.72
CA LEU A 72 5.88 8.13 -34.36
C LEU A 72 6.82 7.55 -33.29
N ASP A 73 7.43 6.38 -33.52
CA ASP A 73 8.40 5.77 -32.58
C ASP A 73 9.57 6.74 -32.29
N ASP A 74 10.19 7.27 -33.33
CA ASP A 74 11.29 8.23 -33.21
C ASP A 74 10.87 9.52 -32.51
N ARG A 75 9.66 10.03 -32.81
CA ARG A 75 9.13 11.21 -32.14
C ARG A 75 8.91 10.97 -30.67
N LEU A 76 8.32 9.84 -30.27
CA LEU A 76 8.08 9.49 -28.88
C LEU A 76 9.39 9.29 -28.10
N ARG A 77 10.42 8.70 -28.71
CA ARG A 77 11.76 8.57 -28.07
C ARG A 77 12.43 9.91 -27.81
N LYS A 78 12.15 10.94 -28.62
CA LYS A 78 12.73 12.28 -28.53
C LYS A 78 11.97 13.23 -27.60
N VAL A 79 10.84 12.83 -27.03
CA VAL A 79 10.07 13.67 -26.10
C VAL A 79 10.80 13.76 -24.75
N GLU A 80 11.38 14.92 -24.47
CA GLU A 80 12.00 15.25 -23.17
C GLU A 80 11.03 15.99 -22.22
N ALA A 81 9.75 15.62 -22.26
CA ALA A 81 8.75 16.23 -21.38
C ALA A 81 8.90 15.68 -19.94
N TRP A 82 8.82 16.57 -18.94
CA TRP A 82 8.92 16.18 -17.54
C TRP A 82 7.87 15.13 -17.17
N GLY A 83 8.33 13.98 -16.67
CA GLY A 83 7.46 12.88 -16.27
C GLY A 83 6.92 12.03 -17.44
N PHE A 84 7.39 12.26 -18.66
CA PHE A 84 7.19 11.36 -19.79
C PHE A 84 8.44 10.51 -20.02
N SER A 85 8.25 9.20 -20.21
CA SER A 85 9.31 8.33 -20.69
C SER A 85 8.73 7.29 -21.65
N TYR A 86 9.24 7.27 -22.88
CA TYR A 86 8.99 6.20 -23.83
C TYR A 86 10.28 5.39 -24.01
N LYS A 87 10.26 4.15 -23.52
CA LYS A 87 11.36 3.19 -23.65
C LYS A 87 10.78 1.88 -24.14
N VAL A 88 11.45 1.28 -25.11
CA VAL A 88 11.19 -0.08 -25.58
C VAL A 88 12.41 -0.89 -25.16
N ASP A 89 12.24 -1.79 -24.19
CA ASP A 89 13.32 -2.71 -23.82
C ASP A 89 13.63 -3.62 -25.02
N LYS A 90 14.92 -3.73 -25.39
CA LYS A 90 15.45 -4.45 -26.56
C LYS A 90 14.96 -3.93 -27.92
N ALA A 91 15.40 -2.73 -28.30
CA ALA A 91 15.05 -2.08 -29.56
C ALA A 91 15.91 -2.49 -30.79
N ASN A 92 16.81 -3.47 -30.67
CA ASN A 92 17.66 -3.90 -31.77
C ASN A 92 17.07 -5.13 -32.49
N PRO A 93 16.80 -5.05 -33.80
CA PRO A 93 16.23 -6.14 -34.58
C PRO A 93 17.19 -7.31 -34.84
N ASP A 94 18.48 -7.19 -34.49
CA ASP A 94 19.52 -8.19 -34.78
C ASP A 94 19.88 -9.13 -33.61
N GLU A 95 19.19 -9.04 -32.46
CA GLU A 95 19.38 -9.96 -31.33
C GLU A 95 18.32 -11.07 -31.31
N PRO A 96 18.71 -12.36 -31.33
CA PRO A 96 17.76 -13.46 -31.27
C PRO A 96 17.13 -13.58 -29.87
N ASP A 97 15.84 -13.93 -29.86
CA ASP A 97 14.90 -14.10 -28.74
C ASP A 97 14.29 -12.83 -28.12
N ILE A 98 13.11 -12.51 -28.66
CA ILE A 98 12.27 -11.39 -28.28
C ILE A 98 11.25 -11.84 -27.23
N THR A 99 11.55 -11.55 -25.96
CA THR A 99 10.57 -11.48 -24.87
C THR A 99 10.33 -9.98 -24.62
N TYR A 100 9.18 -9.44 -25.01
CA TYR A 100 8.84 -8.02 -24.83
C TYR A 100 8.48 -7.79 -23.35
N LYS A 101 9.47 -7.54 -22.50
CA LYS A 101 9.22 -7.44 -21.04
C LYS A 101 8.33 -6.26 -20.64
N SER A 102 8.33 -5.13 -21.36
CA SER A 102 7.33 -4.05 -21.20
C SER A 102 7.43 -2.95 -22.26
N VAL A 103 6.30 -2.29 -22.54
CA VAL A 103 6.25 -0.95 -23.16
C VAL A 103 5.63 -0.03 -22.13
N SER A 104 6.42 0.89 -21.57
CA SER A 104 5.93 1.86 -20.59
C SER A 104 5.62 3.18 -21.28
N LEU A 105 4.33 3.52 -21.44
CA LEU A 105 3.90 4.89 -21.67
C LEU A 105 3.53 5.48 -20.31
N THR A 106 4.50 6.15 -19.67
CA THR A 106 4.22 6.86 -18.42
C THR A 106 4.02 8.32 -18.76
N ILE A 107 2.79 8.80 -18.64
CA ILE A 107 2.53 10.23 -18.49
C ILE A 107 2.45 10.42 -16.98
N ALA A 108 3.28 11.29 -16.39
CA ALA A 108 3.02 11.73 -15.04
C ALA A 108 1.57 12.22 -15.02
N LYS A 109 0.70 11.56 -14.24
CA LYS A 109 -0.54 12.22 -13.80
C LYS A 109 -0.05 13.56 -13.30
N VAL A 110 -0.34 14.65 -14.02
CA VAL A 110 -0.23 15.98 -13.47
C VAL A 110 -1.16 15.90 -12.28
N ARG A 111 -0.59 15.57 -11.11
CA ARG A 111 -1.27 15.73 -9.85
C ARG A 111 -1.53 17.21 -9.89
N LYS A 112 -2.80 17.56 -10.15
CA LYS A 112 -3.34 18.88 -9.91
C LYS A 112 -2.58 19.42 -8.71
N ALA A 113 -1.84 20.52 -8.89
CA ALA A 113 -1.12 21.15 -7.78
C ALA A 113 -2.18 21.40 -6.69
N GLY A 114 -2.21 20.52 -5.70
CA GLY A 114 -3.47 20.15 -5.09
C GLY A 114 -3.25 18.98 -4.15
N GLY A 115 -2.53 19.28 -3.07
CA GLY A 115 -2.40 18.40 -1.92
C GLY A 115 -1.52 17.20 -2.17
N GLY A 116 -0.21 17.39 -2.00
CA GLY A 116 0.64 16.29 -1.54
C GLY A 116 0.01 15.67 -0.30
N GLY A 117 -0.68 14.55 -0.48
CA GLY A 117 -1.06 13.68 0.59
C GLY A 117 0.22 13.08 1.14
N ASN A 118 0.82 13.75 2.13
CA ASN A 118 1.76 13.14 3.05
C ASN A 118 1.00 12.00 3.76
N GLY A 119 0.95 10.84 3.11
CA GLY A 119 0.64 9.55 3.68
C GLY A 119 1.78 9.15 4.59
N GLY A 120 1.93 9.89 5.68
CA GLY A 120 2.69 9.48 6.84
C GLY A 120 1.79 8.59 7.67
N GLY A 121 1.93 7.28 7.52
CA GLY A 121 1.38 6.35 8.50
C GLY A 121 1.84 6.72 9.92
N ALA A 122 1.13 6.22 10.94
CA ALA A 122 1.43 6.55 12.34
C ALA A 122 2.91 6.31 12.71
N GLY A 123 3.57 5.32 12.09
CA GLY A 123 5.00 5.05 12.25
C GLY A 123 5.89 6.21 11.79
N LYS A 124 5.71 6.74 10.57
CA LYS A 124 6.56 7.81 10.03
C LYS A 124 6.57 9.08 10.88
N THR A 125 5.45 9.41 11.53
CA THR A 125 5.42 10.60 12.40
C THR A 125 6.27 10.39 13.66
N LYS A 126 6.24 9.17 14.22
CA LYS A 126 7.09 8.82 15.36
C LYS A 126 8.56 8.74 14.96
N ASP A 127 8.87 8.17 13.81
CA ASP A 127 10.23 8.06 13.29
C ASP A 127 10.83 9.44 12.98
N GLU A 128 10.05 10.34 12.38
CA GLU A 128 10.52 11.67 11.98
C GLU A 128 10.56 12.68 13.14
N TYR A 129 9.63 12.63 14.09
CA TYR A 129 9.43 13.68 15.10
C TYR A 129 9.51 13.17 16.55
N GLY A 130 9.80 11.90 16.78
CA GLY A 130 9.86 11.28 18.11
C GLY A 130 8.52 11.13 18.82
N MET A 131 7.40 11.53 18.18
CA MET A 131 6.05 11.48 18.73
C MET A 131 5.10 10.87 17.71
N SER A 132 4.23 9.97 18.13
CA SER A 132 3.15 9.44 17.29
C SER A 132 2.15 10.52 16.92
N LEU A 133 1.37 10.28 15.86
CA LEU A 133 0.32 11.21 15.42
C LEU A 133 -0.73 11.49 16.51
N ALA A 134 -0.98 10.51 17.40
CA ALA A 134 -1.88 10.69 18.54
C ALA A 134 -1.27 11.62 19.60
N GLU A 135 0.01 11.45 19.92
CA GLU A 135 0.72 12.31 20.89
C GLU A 135 0.84 13.75 20.38
N VAL A 136 1.10 13.93 19.08
CA VAL A 136 1.10 15.27 18.45
C VAL A 136 -0.28 15.92 18.56
N TYR A 137 -1.35 15.17 18.29
CA TYR A 137 -2.71 15.69 18.44
C TYR A 137 -2.99 16.08 19.89
N GLU A 138 -2.69 15.23 20.87
CA GLU A 138 -2.94 15.53 22.28
C GLU A 138 -2.18 16.78 22.76
N LYS A 139 -0.96 16.99 22.28
CA LYS A 139 -0.10 18.10 22.68
C LYS A 139 -0.43 19.43 22.01
N PHE A 140 -0.90 19.41 20.76
CA PHE A 140 -1.06 20.62 19.93
C PHE A 140 -2.49 20.86 19.43
N LYS A 141 -3.48 20.08 19.87
CA LYS A 141 -4.90 20.31 19.56
C LYS A 141 -5.40 21.61 20.16
N THR A 142 -6.24 22.31 19.41
CA THR A 142 -7.06 23.42 19.91
C THR A 142 -8.47 22.92 20.24
N PRO A 143 -9.31 23.73 20.91
CA PRO A 143 -10.72 23.38 21.14
C PRO A 143 -11.50 23.04 19.87
N GLU A 144 -11.20 23.71 18.75
CA GLU A 144 -11.85 23.51 17.45
C GLU A 144 -11.48 22.14 16.84
N ASP A 145 -10.25 21.69 17.05
CA ASP A 145 -9.81 20.36 16.59
C ASP A 145 -10.51 19.24 17.36
N LYS A 146 -10.81 19.46 18.66
CA LYS A 146 -11.59 18.52 19.46
C LYS A 146 -13.00 18.33 18.89
N ALA A 147 -13.68 19.43 18.56
CA ALA A 147 -14.99 19.37 17.92
C ALA A 147 -14.93 18.67 16.55
N SER A 148 -13.89 18.97 15.76
CA SER A 148 -13.65 18.35 14.46
C SER A 148 -13.37 16.86 14.57
N LEU A 149 -12.62 16.42 15.59
CA LEU A 149 -12.35 15.01 15.83
C LEU A 149 -13.61 14.26 16.26
N VAL A 150 -14.44 14.84 17.12
CA VAL A 150 -15.73 14.23 17.52
C VAL A 150 -16.63 14.02 16.30
N LYS A 151 -16.69 14.99 15.40
CA LYS A 151 -17.43 14.84 14.13
C LYS A 151 -16.81 13.74 13.26
N ALA A 152 -15.48 13.73 13.12
CA ALA A 152 -14.76 12.74 12.32
C ALA A 152 -14.94 11.30 12.84
N VAL A 153 -15.04 11.10 14.17
CA VAL A 153 -15.34 9.79 14.78
C VAL A 153 -16.72 9.30 14.32
N LYS A 154 -17.74 10.17 14.40
CA LYS A 154 -19.10 9.83 13.95
C LYS A 154 -19.16 9.49 12.46
N ASP A 155 -18.45 10.27 11.63
CA ASP A 155 -18.38 10.03 10.19
C ASP A 155 -17.68 8.70 9.86
N ASP A 156 -16.60 8.36 10.60
CA ASP A 156 -15.88 7.09 10.46
C ASP A 156 -16.69 5.89 10.96
N GLU A 157 -17.48 6.03 12.02
CA GLU A 157 -18.42 5.00 12.51
C GLU A 157 -19.51 4.71 11.48
N ALA A 158 -20.12 5.76 10.90
CA ALA A 158 -21.11 5.62 9.84
C ALA A 158 -20.52 4.96 8.58
N ALA A 159 -19.29 5.34 8.19
CA ALA A 159 -18.59 4.73 7.08
C ALA A 159 -18.20 3.27 7.35
N THR A 160 -17.80 2.94 8.58
CA THR A 160 -17.48 1.57 9.02
C THR A 160 -18.70 0.67 8.90
N ALA A 161 -19.87 1.13 9.39
CA ALA A 161 -21.13 0.40 9.28
C ALA A 161 -21.52 0.13 7.82
N LYS A 162 -21.31 1.11 6.93
CA LYS A 162 -21.61 0.97 5.49
C LYS A 162 -20.64 0.03 4.75
N LEU A 163 -19.37 0.04 5.12
CA LEU A 163 -18.31 -0.69 4.40
C LEU A 163 -18.03 -2.09 4.98
N GLY A 164 -18.58 -2.43 6.14
CA GLY A 164 -18.32 -3.71 6.83
C GLY A 164 -16.87 -3.88 7.30
N LYS A 165 -16.09 -2.80 7.32
CA LYS A 165 -14.69 -2.77 7.74
C LYS A 165 -14.39 -1.47 8.46
N THR A 166 -13.56 -1.53 9.49
CA THR A 166 -13.13 -0.36 10.27
C THR A 166 -12.37 0.62 9.40
N THR A 167 -12.77 1.90 9.45
CA THR A 167 -12.08 3.03 8.83
C THR A 167 -11.81 4.10 9.87
N ASN A 168 -10.68 4.79 9.74
CA ASN A 168 -10.28 5.92 10.58
C ASN A 168 -9.77 7.10 9.74
N SER A 169 -10.19 7.17 8.48
CA SER A 169 -9.67 8.12 7.50
C SER A 169 -9.99 9.57 7.89
N ASN A 170 -11.17 9.84 8.46
CA ASN A 170 -11.55 11.18 8.87
C ASN A 170 -10.78 11.60 10.13
N GLN A 171 -10.67 10.70 11.11
CA GLN A 171 -9.87 10.95 12.31
C GLN A 171 -8.40 11.21 11.96
N TRP A 172 -7.83 10.44 11.03
CA TRP A 172 -6.46 10.63 10.55
C TRP A 172 -6.28 12.02 9.93
N ARG A 173 -7.23 12.49 9.12
CA ARG A 173 -7.18 13.82 8.49
C ARG A 173 -7.09 14.94 9.52
N VAL A 174 -7.96 14.93 10.53
CA VAL A 174 -7.97 15.94 11.60
C VAL A 174 -6.63 15.93 12.36
N LYS A 175 -6.15 14.76 12.77
CA LYS A 175 -4.87 14.66 13.50
C LYS A 175 -3.68 15.12 12.64
N ASN A 176 -3.71 14.88 11.33
CA ASN A 176 -2.67 15.31 10.41
C ASN A 176 -2.68 16.83 10.16
N GLU A 177 -3.84 17.47 10.20
CA GLU A 177 -3.94 18.94 10.15
C GLU A 177 -3.30 19.60 11.37
N VAL A 178 -3.57 19.07 12.56
CA VAL A 178 -2.89 19.51 13.80
C VAL A 178 -1.38 19.35 13.69
N LYS A 179 -0.91 18.19 13.20
CA LYS A 179 0.53 17.98 12.95
C LYS A 179 1.11 19.02 12.00
N LYS A 180 0.48 19.24 10.84
CA LYS A 180 0.96 20.20 9.83
C LYS A 180 1.04 21.60 10.39
N ARG A 181 0.05 22.03 11.19
CA ARG A 181 0.07 23.31 11.88
C ARG A 181 1.24 23.38 12.88
N ALA A 182 1.41 22.36 13.73
CA ALA A 182 2.52 22.32 14.68
C ALA A 182 3.91 22.37 14.00
N ILE A 183 4.07 21.75 12.84
CA ILE A 183 5.30 21.85 12.02
C ILE A 183 5.47 23.26 11.48
N LYS A 184 4.42 23.84 10.89
CA LYS A 184 4.44 25.20 10.32
C LYS A 184 4.77 26.26 11.37
N ASP A 185 4.26 26.10 12.57
CA ASP A 185 4.48 27.00 13.71
C ASP A 185 5.85 26.74 14.38
N GLY A 186 6.64 25.79 13.90
CA GLY A 186 7.97 25.44 14.43
C GLY A 186 7.95 24.73 15.79
N LEU A 187 6.76 24.33 16.27
CA LEU A 187 6.54 23.67 17.56
C LEU A 187 6.86 22.18 17.52
N LEU A 188 6.69 21.55 16.35
CA LEU A 188 7.08 20.17 16.10
C LEU A 188 8.28 20.15 15.15
N LYS A 189 9.45 19.74 15.66
CA LYS A 189 10.71 19.69 14.92
C LYS A 189 11.13 18.24 14.66
N PRO A 190 11.75 17.95 13.51
CA PRO A 190 12.26 16.61 13.23
C PRO A 190 13.30 16.19 14.28
N GLN A 191 13.25 14.95 14.74
CA GLN A 191 14.38 14.33 15.42
C GLN A 191 15.44 14.04 14.36
N LYS A 192 16.65 14.56 14.57
CA LYS A 192 17.82 14.27 13.74
C LYS A 192 18.31 12.84 14.00
#